data_AF-A0A3D8GSG9-F1
#
_entry.id   AF-A0A3D8GSG9-F1
#
_cell.length_a   1.000
_cell.length_b   1.000
_cell.length_c   1.000
_cell.angle_alpha   90.00
_cell.angle_beta   90.00
_cell.angle_gamma   90.00
#
_symmetry.space_group_name_H-M   'P 1'
#
loop_
_entity.id
_entity.type
_entity.pdbx_description
1 polymer ?
#
loop_
_entity_poly.entity_id
_entity_poly.type
_entity_poly.pdbx_seq_one_letter_code
_entity_poly.pdbx_strand_id
1 'polypeptide(L)'
;MANNVSLPEFVSHVQGTEGKPVIRFNEKEIRPDGMAIGDEDSTTGASQNLIVQLELETSAGPVVYENVYDNQVEYEEDMKIIKGLLEETGN
;
A
#
# COMPACT_ATOMS: atom_id res chain seq x y z
N MET A 1 3.16 18.93 -5.12
CA MET A 1 3.82 18.09 -4.10
C MET A 1 2.76 17.11 -3.65
N ALA A 2 2.92 15.81 -3.90
CA ALA A 2 2.06 14.80 -3.29
C ALA A 2 2.43 14.75 -1.81
N ASN A 3 1.46 15.02 -0.92
CA ASN A 3 1.70 14.88 0.51
C ASN A 3 1.68 13.38 0.79
N ASN A 4 2.84 12.80 1.10
CA ASN A 4 2.89 11.44 1.63
C ASN A 4 2.38 11.51 3.07
N VAL A 5 1.22 10.92 3.31
CA VAL A 5 0.55 10.90 4.62
C VAL A 5 0.57 9.50 5.19
N SER A 6 0.38 9.37 6.50
CA SER A 6 0.25 8.06 7.16
C SER A 6 -1.07 7.38 6.77
N LEU A 7 -1.15 6.04 6.92
CA LEU A 7 -2.37 5.28 6.65
C LEU A 7 -3.63 5.83 7.36
N PRO A 8 -3.61 6.13 8.68
CA PRO A 8 -4.79 6.69 9.35
C PRO A 8 -5.19 8.07 8.83
N GLU A 9 -4.21 8.91 8.43
CA GLU A 9 -4.47 10.22 7.83
C GLU A 9 -5.13 10.03 6.45
N PHE A 10 -4.61 9.09 5.64
CA PHE A 10 -5.18 8.75 4.33
C PHE A 10 -6.63 8.29 4.46
N VAL A 11 -6.92 7.39 5.40
CA VAL A 11 -8.27 6.92 5.71
C VAL A 11 -9.17 8.10 6.10
N SER A 12 -8.69 9.01 6.94
CA SER A 12 -9.44 10.21 7.33
C SER A 12 -9.75 11.11 6.13
N HIS A 13 -8.82 11.27 5.19
CA HIS A 13 -9.05 12.00 3.94
C HIS A 13 -10.09 11.33 3.04
N VAL A 14 -10.08 10.00 2.92
CA VAL A 14 -11.09 9.25 2.16
C VAL A 14 -12.47 9.44 2.78
N GLN A 15 -12.59 9.27 4.10
CA GLN A 15 -13.85 9.43 4.82
C GLN A 15 -14.38 10.88 4.81
N GLY A 16 -13.47 11.85 4.78
CA GLY A 16 -13.81 13.28 4.67
C GLY A 16 -14.12 13.75 3.25
N THR A 17 -13.89 12.92 2.23
CA THR A 17 -14.17 13.28 0.83
C THR A 17 -15.67 13.11 0.54
N GLU A 18 -16.34 14.21 0.20
CA GLU A 18 -17.75 14.17 -0.20
C GLU A 18 -17.91 13.49 -1.57
N GLY A 19 -18.67 12.39 -1.62
CA GLY A 19 -19.00 11.68 -2.86
C GLY A 19 -18.43 10.26 -2.91
N LYS A 20 -18.09 9.80 -4.13
CA LYS A 20 -17.44 8.51 -4.36
C LYS A 20 -15.94 8.74 -4.59
N PRO A 21 -15.09 8.64 -3.56
CA PRO A 21 -13.65 8.81 -3.72
C PRO A 21 -13.08 7.73 -4.64
N VAL A 22 -12.18 8.12 -5.54
CA VAL A 22 -11.45 7.18 -6.40
C VAL A 22 -10.09 6.93 -5.77
N ILE A 23 -9.89 5.71 -5.28
CA ILE A 23 -8.65 5.26 -4.66
C ILE A 23 -7.90 4.39 -5.67
N ARG A 24 -6.66 4.76 -6.00
CA ARG A 24 -5.77 3.91 -6.81
C ARG A 24 -4.84 3.17 -5.86
N PHE A 25 -5.00 1.86 -5.81
CA PHE A 25 -4.14 0.97 -5.06
C PHE A 25 -3.06 0.39 -5.98
N ASN A 26 -1.80 0.52 -5.56
CA ASN A 26 -0.65 -0.08 -6.22
C ASN A 26 0.17 -0.85 -5.18
N GLU A 27 0.36 -2.13 -5.42
CA GLU A 27 1.23 -2.99 -4.62
C GLU A 27 2.38 -3.47 -5.49
N LYS A 28 3.61 -3.35 -5.00
CA LYS A 28 4.81 -3.78 -5.69
C LYS A 28 5.75 -4.53 -4.77
N GLU A 29 5.98 -5.80 -5.06
CA GLU A 29 7.01 -6.59 -4.41
C GLU A 29 8.40 -6.17 -4.92
N ILE A 30 9.26 -5.70 -4.02
CA ILE A 30 10.68 -5.50 -4.29
C ILE A 30 11.38 -6.83 -4.05
N ARG A 31 11.58 -7.58 -5.12
CA ARG A 31 12.54 -8.69 -5.09
C ARG A 31 13.94 -8.08 -5.13
N PRO A 32 14.88 -8.51 -4.26
CA PRO A 32 16.28 -8.19 -4.48
C PRO A 32 16.69 -8.77 -5.83
N ASP A 33 17.03 -7.89 -6.76
CA ASP A 33 17.45 -8.22 -8.12
C ASP A 33 18.70 -9.12 -8.03
N GLY A 34 18.55 -10.42 -8.32
CA GLY A 34 19.67 -11.36 -8.26
C GLY A 34 19.38 -12.82 -7.86
N MET A 35 18.15 -13.18 -7.45
CA MET A 35 17.81 -14.60 -7.27
C MET A 35 17.55 -15.26 -8.62
N ALA A 36 18.63 -15.73 -9.24
CA ALA A 36 18.58 -16.74 -10.30
C ALA A 36 17.72 -17.91 -9.80
N ILE A 37 16.75 -18.32 -10.60
CA ILE A 37 15.98 -19.55 -10.39
C ILE A 37 16.94 -20.71 -10.67
N GLY A 38 17.79 -21.00 -9.68
CA GLY A 38 18.67 -22.16 -9.63
C GLY A 38 18.10 -23.10 -8.58
N ASP A 39 17.80 -24.31 -9.02
CA ASP A 39 17.49 -25.48 -8.22
C ASP A 39 18.42 -25.60 -6.98
N GLU A 40 17.92 -26.27 -5.94
CA GLU A 40 18.57 -26.53 -4.64
C GLU A 40 18.45 -25.43 -3.56
N ASP A 41 17.58 -25.74 -2.59
CA ASP A 41 17.90 -25.59 -1.17
C ASP A 41 18.44 -24.22 -0.74
N SER A 42 17.56 -23.22 -0.67
CA SER A 42 17.87 -21.99 0.05
C SER A 42 16.65 -21.51 0.83
N THR A 43 16.48 -22.14 1.99
CA THR A 43 15.83 -21.53 3.15
C THR A 43 16.67 -20.34 3.58
N THR A 44 16.54 -19.21 2.88
CA THR A 44 17.08 -17.94 3.35
C THR A 44 15.94 -16.96 3.27
N GLY A 45 15.42 -16.57 4.44
CA GLY A 45 14.31 -15.65 4.58
C GLY A 45 14.63 -14.34 3.88
N ALA A 46 14.29 -14.27 2.59
CA ALA A 46 14.35 -13.05 1.84
C ALA A 46 13.34 -12.12 2.49
N SER A 47 13.83 -11.05 3.11
CA SER A 47 13.02 -9.92 3.52
C SER A 47 12.28 -9.43 2.27
N GLN A 48 11.05 -9.88 2.10
CA GLN A 48 10.19 -9.47 1.00
C GLN A 48 9.78 -8.04 1.30
N ASN A 49 10.53 -7.09 0.75
CA ASN A 49 10.18 -5.69 0.89
C ASN A 49 8.98 -5.42 -0.04
N LEU A 50 7.82 -5.17 0.53
CA LEU A 50 6.59 -4.84 -0.21
C LEU A 50 6.39 -3.34 -0.18
N ILE A 51 6.20 -2.70 -1.33
CA ILE A 51 5.76 -1.31 -1.39
C ILE A 51 4.25 -1.32 -1.59
N VAL A 52 3.54 -0.63 -0.71
CA VAL A 52 2.13 -0.30 -0.91
C VAL A 52 2.02 1.19 -1.13
N GLN A 53 1.32 1.56 -2.19
CA GLN A 53 1.00 2.92 -2.52
C GLN A 53 -0.51 3.06 -2.75
N LEU A 54 -1.11 4.04 -2.09
CA LEU A 54 -2.48 4.46 -2.27
C LEU A 54 -2.50 5.91 -2.75
N GLU A 55 -3.26 6.20 -3.78
CA GLU A 55 -3.48 7.55 -4.28
C GLU A 55 -4.98 7.85 -4.24
N LEU A 56 -5.35 8.93 -3.55
CA LEU A 56 -6.70 9.46 -3.51
C LEU A 56 -6.75 10.76 -4.31
N GLU A 57 -7.62 10.80 -5.31
CA GLU A 57 -7.88 12.03 -6.06
C GLU A 57 -8.94 12.87 -5.32
N THR A 58 -8.54 14.05 -4.83
CA THR A 58 -9.46 15.01 -4.19
C THR A 58 -9.52 16.32 -4.96
N SER A 59 -10.55 17.13 -4.69
CA SER A 59 -10.68 18.49 -5.27
C SER A 59 -9.56 19.45 -4.84
N ALA A 60 -8.87 19.17 -3.73
CA ALA A 60 -7.75 19.97 -3.22
C ALA A 60 -6.39 19.52 -3.79
N GLY A 61 -6.34 18.36 -4.45
CA GLY A 61 -5.13 17.74 -4.97
C GLY A 61 -5.00 16.26 -4.60
N PRO A 62 -4.05 15.53 -5.21
CA PRO A 62 -3.83 14.13 -4.90
C PRO A 62 -3.21 13.96 -3.51
N VAL A 63 -3.81 13.09 -2.71
CA VAL A 63 -3.26 12.62 -1.43
C VAL A 63 -2.66 11.25 -1.68
N VAL A 64 -1.43 11.03 -1.22
CA VAL A 64 -0.72 9.76 -1.45
C VAL A 64 -0.32 9.18 -0.11
N TYR A 65 -0.53 7.89 0.06
CA TYR A 65 0.10 7.11 1.11
C TYR A 65 1.06 6.16 0.43
N GLU A 66 2.31 6.13 0.87
CA GLU A 66 3.30 5.15 0.41
C GLU A 66 4.06 4.63 1.62
N ASN A 67 4.06 3.31 1.78
CA ASN A 67 4.84 2.64 2.81
C ASN A 67 5.59 1.43 2.24
N VAL A 68 6.78 1.21 2.77
CA VAL A 68 7.60 0.04 2.45
C VAL A 68 7.59 -0.86 3.67
N TYR A 69 7.09 -2.08 3.50
CA TYR A 69 7.02 -3.09 4.52
C TYR A 69 8.17 -4.06 4.34
N ASP A 70 9.06 -4.13 5.32
CA ASP A 70 10.04 -5.20 5.45
C ASP A 70 9.54 -6.35 6.36
N ASN A 71 8.37 -6.15 7.00
CA ASN A 71 7.75 -7.06 7.95
C ASN A 71 6.34 -7.46 7.49
N GLN A 72 6.12 -8.77 7.36
CA GLN A 72 4.84 -9.33 6.94
C GLN A 72 3.69 -9.03 7.92
N VAL A 73 3.96 -8.99 9.24
CA VAL A 73 2.91 -8.76 10.24
C VAL A 73 2.32 -7.36 10.10
N GLU A 74 3.19 -6.34 9.98
CA GLU A 74 2.78 -4.95 9.81
C GLU A 74 2.02 -4.76 8.49
N TYR A 75 2.50 -5.40 7.42
CA TYR A 75 1.81 -5.41 6.13
C TYR A 75 0.39 -5.99 6.24
N GLU A 76 0.23 -7.13 6.89
CA GLU A 76 -1.08 -7.78 7.03
C GLU A 76 -2.06 -6.97 7.90
N GLU A 77 -1.57 -6.29 8.93
CA GLU A 77 -2.38 -5.41 9.77
C GLU A 77 -2.87 -4.18 8.98
N ASP A 78 -1.97 -3.48 8.31
CA ASP A 78 -2.32 -2.31 7.50
C ASP A 78 -3.20 -2.72 6.30
N MET A 79 -2.94 -3.86 5.66
CA MET A 79 -3.74 -4.37 4.55
C MET A 79 -5.20 -4.63 4.93
N LYS A 80 -5.48 -5.07 6.16
CA LYS A 80 -6.88 -5.26 6.60
C LYS A 80 -7.65 -3.94 6.56
N ILE A 81 -6.99 -2.85 6.95
CA ILE A 81 -7.58 -1.50 6.96
C ILE A 81 -7.77 -1.04 5.50
N ILE A 82 -6.74 -1.17 4.67
CA ILE A 82 -6.77 -0.76 3.27
C ILE A 82 -7.84 -1.52 2.48
N LYS A 83 -7.96 -2.84 2.67
CA LYS A 83 -8.99 -3.66 2.02
C LYS A 83 -10.39 -3.22 2.43
N GLY A 84 -10.62 -3.01 3.73
CA GLY A 84 -11.91 -2.48 4.20
C GLY A 84 -12.24 -1.14 3.56
N LEU A 85 -11.26 -0.26 3.42
CA LEU A 85 -11.42 1.03 2.76
C LEU A 85 -11.79 0.90 1.28
N LEU A 86 -11.12 0.01 0.53
CA LEU A 86 -11.39 -0.24 -0.89
C LEU A 86 -12.79 -0.85 -1.10
N GLU A 87 -13.19 -1.76 -0.21
CA GLU A 87 -14.53 -2.37 -0.22
C GLU A 87 -15.63 -1.33 0.05
N GLU A 88 -15.43 -0.43 1.03
CA GLU A 88 -16.39 0.64 1.34
C GLU A 88 -16.51 1.67 0.22
N THR A 89 -15.41 1.97 -0.47
CA THR A 89 -15.38 2.94 -1.57
C THR A 89 -15.82 2.36 -2.92
N GLY A 90 -16.04 1.03 -2.98
CA GLY A 90 -16.66 0.35 -4.11
C GLY A 90 -15.73 0.15 -5.31
N ASN A 91 -14.44 -0.04 -5.06
CA ASN A 91 -13.44 -0.35 -6.10
C ASN A 91 -13.12 -1.84 -6.13
#